data_AF-A0A9W6J1R5-F1
#
_entry.id   AF-A0A9W6J1R5-F1
#
_cell.length_a   1.000
_cell.length_b   1.000
_cell.length_c   1.000
_cell.angle_alpha   90.00
_cell.angle_beta   90.00
_cell.angle_gamma   90.00
#
_symmetry.space_group_name_H-M   'P 1'
#
loop_
_entity.id
_entity.type
_entity.pdbx_description
1 polymer ?
#
loop_
_entity_poly.entity_id
_entity_poly.type
_entity_poly.pdbx_seq_one_letter_code
_entity_poly.pdbx_strand_id
1 'polypeptide(L)'
;MVQGFSFRAGAALIVGAYVVIVGLLVLASGHDLWRPVGHYVPQVSWLMPETTTVRIAALRLAGEPGTAALYALVAAMSWGLISALAAGGFAWGTLNKGATLLGVDKAINYVTALVIFYAIAKSTEVGLHALQASGLPQGGISAMPGMWFATLIPSAAILARLAALLAHDAGSLIAVAIEADPDRLAALVSASEERRGPDSLEAKLARRMARRSKTA
;
A
#
# COMPACT_ATOMS: atom_id res chain seq x y z
N MET A 1 -25.83 -18.02 14.55
CA MET A 1 -24.83 -16.95 14.36
C MET A 1 -24.02 -17.29 13.13
N VAL A 2 -24.29 -16.65 11.99
CA VAL A 2 -23.43 -16.79 10.80
C VAL A 2 -22.10 -16.16 11.18
N GLN A 3 -21.01 -16.93 11.20
CA GLN A 3 -19.67 -16.41 11.41
C GLN A 3 -19.37 -15.43 10.26
N GLY A 4 -19.61 -14.14 10.51
CA GLY A 4 -19.37 -13.08 9.55
C GLY A 4 -17.90 -13.09 9.15
N PHE A 5 -17.65 -12.99 7.85
CA PHE A 5 -16.31 -12.98 7.28
C PHE A 5 -15.52 -11.81 7.90
N SER A 6 -14.37 -12.09 8.55
CA SER A 6 -13.58 -11.01 9.16
C SER A 6 -13.04 -10.06 8.08
N PHE A 7 -13.02 -8.74 8.34
CA PHE A 7 -12.49 -7.75 7.40
C PHE A 7 -11.07 -8.09 6.92
N ARG A 8 -10.23 -8.63 7.82
CA ARG A 8 -8.86 -9.07 7.50
C ARG A 8 -8.84 -10.20 6.46
N ALA A 9 -9.76 -11.15 6.58
CA ALA A 9 -9.90 -12.23 5.61
C ALA A 9 -10.45 -11.71 4.28
N GLY A 10 -11.43 -10.81 4.32
CA GLY A 10 -12.01 -10.18 3.11
C GLY A 10 -10.96 -9.41 2.32
N ALA A 11 -10.19 -8.53 2.99
CA ALA A 11 -9.10 -7.80 2.37
C ALA A 11 -8.02 -8.74 1.80
N ALA A 12 -7.68 -9.82 2.50
CA ALA A 12 -6.72 -10.80 2.00
C ALA A 12 -7.22 -11.53 0.75
N LEU A 13 -8.51 -11.90 0.70
CA LEU A 13 -9.12 -12.50 -0.48
C LEU A 13 -9.13 -11.56 -1.68
N ILE A 14 -9.52 -10.30 -1.49
CA ILE A 14 -9.56 -9.30 -2.56
C ILE A 14 -8.15 -9.11 -3.15
N VAL A 15 -7.15 -8.96 -2.28
CA VAL A 15 -5.77 -8.80 -2.69
C VAL A 15 -5.23 -10.06 -3.38
N GLY A 16 -5.55 -11.26 -2.88
CA GLY A 16 -5.17 -12.52 -3.52
C GLY A 16 -5.79 -12.69 -4.90
N ALA A 17 -7.08 -12.37 -5.03
CA ALA A 17 -7.79 -12.38 -6.30
C ALA A 17 -7.16 -11.38 -7.29
N TYR A 18 -6.81 -10.18 -6.83
CA TYR A 18 -6.09 -9.20 -7.64
C TYR A 18 -4.77 -9.75 -8.18
N VAL A 19 -3.93 -10.36 -7.33
CA VAL A 19 -2.64 -10.93 -7.77
C VAL A 19 -2.85 -12.00 -8.84
N VAL A 20 -3.82 -12.89 -8.65
CA VAL A 20 -4.12 -13.96 -9.61
C VAL A 20 -4.64 -13.37 -10.93
N ILE A 21 -5.66 -12.52 -10.88
CA ILE A 21 -6.30 -11.96 -12.08
C ILE A 21 -5.31 -11.12 -12.89
N VAL A 22 -4.58 -10.22 -12.22
CA VAL A 22 -3.64 -9.32 -12.90
C VAL A 22 -2.39 -10.08 -13.35
N GLY A 23 -1.92 -11.06 -12.58
CA GLY A 23 -0.84 -11.96 -12.98
C GLY A 23 -1.20 -12.75 -14.25
N LEU A 24 -2.40 -13.34 -14.30
CA LEU A 24 -2.91 -14.03 -15.48
C LEU A 24 -3.08 -13.09 -16.67
N LEU A 25 -3.57 -11.87 -16.46
CA LEU A 25 -3.68 -10.86 -17.52
C LEU A 25 -2.31 -10.54 -18.13
N VAL A 26 -1.28 -10.34 -17.30
CA VAL A 26 0.09 -10.07 -17.77
C VAL A 26 0.68 -11.28 -18.49
N LEU A 27 0.47 -12.49 -17.98
CA LEU A 27 0.94 -13.71 -18.64
C LEU A 27 0.24 -13.96 -19.99
N ALA A 28 -1.06 -13.66 -20.09
CA ALA A 28 -1.84 -13.89 -21.29
C ALA A 28 -1.64 -12.81 -22.37
N SER A 29 -1.40 -11.56 -21.97
CA SER A 29 -1.36 -10.41 -22.89
C SER A 29 0.02 -9.77 -23.04
N GLY A 30 1.00 -10.18 -22.22
CA GLY A 30 2.34 -9.64 -22.25
C GLY A 30 3.18 -10.28 -23.35
N HIS A 31 3.73 -9.44 -24.23
CA HIS A 31 4.67 -9.85 -25.27
C HIS A 31 6.08 -9.36 -24.94
N ASP A 32 7.09 -10.18 -25.25
CA ASP A 32 8.52 -9.85 -25.08
C ASP A 32 8.89 -9.27 -23.70
N LEU A 33 8.18 -9.70 -22.64
CA LEU A 33 8.35 -9.18 -21.28
C LEU A 33 9.79 -9.33 -20.73
N TRP A 34 10.52 -10.32 -21.24
CA TRP A 34 11.89 -10.60 -20.82
C TRP A 34 12.94 -9.96 -21.73
N ARG A 35 12.52 -9.36 -22.84
CA ARG A 35 13.41 -8.65 -23.74
C ARG A 35 13.69 -7.27 -23.15
N PRO A 36 14.97 -6.88 -22.99
CA PRO A 36 15.31 -5.53 -22.55
C PRO A 36 14.80 -4.49 -23.54
N VAL A 37 14.11 -3.47 -23.01
CA VAL A 37 13.65 -2.33 -23.81
C VAL A 37 14.73 -1.26 -23.79
N GLY A 38 15.21 -0.89 -24.98
CA GLY A 38 16.15 0.23 -25.15
C GLY A 38 15.55 1.52 -24.59
N HIS A 39 16.38 2.37 -23.98
CA HIS A 39 15.96 3.64 -23.37
C HIS A 39 15.12 3.54 -22.09
N TYR A 40 15.03 2.36 -21.46
CA TYR A 40 14.55 2.29 -20.08
C TYR A 40 15.51 3.00 -19.14
N VAL A 41 15.07 4.16 -18.66
CA VAL A 41 15.72 4.87 -17.57
C VAL A 41 15.54 4.02 -16.29
N PRO A 42 16.57 3.86 -15.44
CA PRO A 42 16.45 3.21 -14.15
C PRO A 42 15.41 3.98 -13.37
N GLN A 43 14.38 3.29 -12.97
CA GLN A 43 13.43 3.78 -11.99
C GLN A 43 13.53 2.80 -10.83
N VAL A 44 13.35 3.29 -9.61
CA VAL A 44 13.50 2.44 -8.42
C VAL A 44 12.13 2.03 -7.87
N SER A 45 11.08 2.79 -8.14
CA SER A 45 9.75 2.49 -7.64
C SER A 45 8.67 2.89 -8.64
N TRP A 46 7.71 2.00 -8.89
CA TRP A 46 6.52 2.30 -9.68
C TRP A 46 5.53 3.23 -8.95
N LEU A 47 5.74 3.47 -7.65
CA LEU A 47 4.91 4.36 -6.84
C LEU A 47 5.19 5.84 -7.13
N MET A 48 6.28 6.16 -7.81
CA MET A 48 6.56 7.54 -8.21
C MET A 48 5.67 7.91 -9.40
N PRO A 49 4.96 9.05 -9.36
CA PRO A 49 3.99 9.43 -10.38
C PRO A 49 4.62 9.59 -11.78
N GLU A 50 5.90 9.94 -11.83
CA GLU A 50 6.64 10.11 -13.08
C GLU A 50 7.00 8.77 -13.73
N THR A 51 7.20 7.71 -12.95
CA THR A 51 7.69 6.41 -13.42
C THR A 51 6.75 5.78 -14.44
N THR A 52 5.44 5.84 -14.22
CA THR A 52 4.47 5.25 -15.15
C THR A 52 4.52 5.93 -16.52
N THR A 53 4.56 7.26 -16.53
CA THR A 53 4.61 8.05 -17.77
C THR A 53 5.91 7.79 -18.54
N VAL A 54 7.06 7.81 -17.86
CA VAL A 54 8.37 7.55 -18.47
C VAL A 54 8.43 6.15 -19.09
N ARG A 55 7.88 5.14 -18.41
CA ARG A 55 7.86 3.76 -18.90
C ARG A 55 6.97 3.56 -20.12
N ILE A 56 5.78 4.14 -20.09
CA ILE A 56 4.86 4.11 -21.23
C ILE A 56 5.51 4.77 -22.45
N ALA A 57 6.17 5.91 -22.25
CA ALA A 57 6.88 6.59 -23.33
C ALA A 57 8.01 5.72 -23.91
N ALA A 58 8.84 5.12 -23.06
CA ALA A 58 9.93 4.27 -23.51
C ALA A 58 9.45 3.01 -24.25
N LEU A 59 8.37 2.36 -23.78
CA LEU A 59 7.77 1.22 -24.49
C LEU A 59 7.20 1.61 -25.86
N ARG A 60 6.53 2.76 -25.95
CA ARG A 60 6.02 3.26 -27.23
C ARG A 60 7.14 3.57 -28.21
N LEU A 61 8.23 4.19 -27.75
CA LEU A 61 9.40 4.47 -28.57
C LEU A 61 10.09 3.19 -29.06
N ALA A 62 10.03 2.11 -28.28
CA ALA A 62 10.55 0.81 -28.65
C ALA A 62 9.63 0.00 -29.58
N GLY A 63 8.49 0.55 -30.01
CA GLY A 63 7.54 -0.15 -30.89
C GLY A 63 6.64 -1.15 -30.17
N GLU A 64 6.51 -1.05 -28.84
CA GLU A 64 5.74 -1.97 -27.99
C GLU A 64 4.48 -1.31 -27.37
N PRO A 65 3.54 -0.77 -28.18
CA PRO A 65 2.39 -0.04 -27.65
C PRO A 65 1.41 -0.92 -26.86
N GLY A 66 1.33 -2.22 -27.18
CA GLY A 66 0.52 -3.19 -26.43
C GLY A 66 1.02 -3.37 -25.00
N THR A 67 2.32 -3.60 -24.83
CA THR A 67 2.97 -3.69 -23.51
C THR A 67 2.89 -2.37 -22.76
N ALA A 68 2.96 -1.22 -23.46
CA ALA A 68 2.75 0.10 -22.85
C ALA A 68 1.34 0.26 -22.27
N ALA A 69 0.31 -0.14 -23.03
CA ALA A 69 -1.08 -0.11 -22.58
C ALA A 69 -1.32 -1.07 -21.41
N LEU A 70 -0.75 -2.28 -21.46
CA LEU A 70 -0.80 -3.24 -20.36
C LEU A 70 -0.16 -2.67 -19.09
N TYR A 71 0.99 -2.01 -19.19
CA TYR A 71 1.64 -1.36 -18.05
C TYR A 71 0.76 -0.26 -17.43
N ALA A 72 0.18 0.60 -18.27
CA ALA A 72 -0.74 1.65 -17.82
C ALA A 72 -1.96 1.08 -17.09
N LEU A 73 -2.57 0.04 -17.66
CA LEU A 73 -3.73 -0.64 -17.07
C LEU A 73 -3.37 -1.25 -15.70
N VAL A 74 -2.27 -2.00 -15.62
CA VAL A 74 -1.85 -2.64 -14.38
C VAL A 74 -1.56 -1.60 -13.30
N ALA A 75 -0.84 -0.52 -13.63
CA ALA A 75 -0.58 0.58 -12.69
C ALA A 75 -1.88 1.25 -12.21
N ALA A 76 -2.83 1.50 -13.11
CA ALA A 76 -4.14 2.07 -12.76
C ALA A 76 -4.94 1.12 -11.85
N MET A 77 -4.96 -0.18 -12.15
CA MET A 77 -5.60 -1.19 -11.31
C MET A 77 -4.95 -1.29 -9.92
N SER A 78 -3.63 -1.16 -9.83
CA SER A 78 -2.91 -1.14 -8.54
C SER A 78 -3.30 0.05 -7.67
N TRP A 79 -3.28 1.26 -8.24
CA TRP A 79 -3.69 2.47 -7.52
C TRP A 79 -5.17 2.43 -7.15
N GLY A 80 -6.02 1.93 -8.06
CA GLY A 80 -7.43 1.69 -7.80
C GLY A 80 -7.67 0.73 -6.65
N LEU A 81 -6.96 -0.40 -6.61
CA LEU A 81 -7.03 -1.37 -5.52
C LEU A 81 -6.62 -0.76 -4.18
N ILE A 82 -5.48 -0.07 -4.14
CA ILE A 82 -4.97 0.58 -2.91
C ILE A 82 -6.01 1.57 -2.39
N SER A 83 -6.52 2.44 -3.26
CA SER A 83 -7.49 3.48 -2.90
C SER A 83 -8.82 2.88 -2.45
N ALA A 84 -9.34 1.88 -3.17
CA ALA A 84 -10.59 1.22 -2.86
C ALA A 84 -10.52 0.47 -1.52
N LEU A 85 -9.43 -0.24 -1.25
CA LEU A 85 -9.25 -0.95 0.02
C LEU A 85 -8.98 0.01 1.19
N ALA A 86 -8.27 1.11 0.97
CA ALA A 86 -8.14 2.16 1.97
C ALA A 86 -9.50 2.78 2.32
N ALA A 87 -10.29 3.16 1.32
CA ALA A 87 -11.63 3.72 1.51
C ALA A 87 -12.58 2.71 2.19
N GLY A 88 -12.59 1.46 1.73
CA GLY A 88 -13.37 0.38 2.33
C GLY A 88 -12.95 0.08 3.76
N GLY A 89 -11.65 0.09 4.05
CA GLY A 89 -11.11 -0.04 5.40
C GLY A 89 -11.57 1.08 6.31
N PHE A 90 -11.43 2.33 5.88
CA PHE A 90 -11.91 3.50 6.62
C PHE A 90 -13.40 3.40 6.94
N ALA A 91 -14.23 3.17 5.92
CA ALA A 91 -15.68 3.03 6.09
C ALA A 91 -16.02 1.91 7.09
N TRP A 92 -15.40 0.73 6.94
CA TRP A 92 -15.61 -0.38 7.85
C TRP A 92 -15.18 -0.06 9.29
N GLY A 93 -14.05 0.64 9.46
CA GLY A 93 -13.54 1.09 10.74
C GLY A 93 -14.50 2.07 11.44
N THR A 94 -15.08 3.02 10.70
CA THR A 94 -16.07 3.95 11.27
C THR A 94 -17.36 3.25 11.72
N LEU A 95 -17.73 2.13 11.07
CA LEU A 95 -18.88 1.31 11.45
C LEU A 95 -18.57 0.38 12.64
N ASN A 96 -17.33 -0.10 12.76
CA ASN A 96 -16.89 -1.03 13.81
C ASN A 96 -15.99 -0.34 14.85
N LYS A 97 -16.61 0.59 15.56
CA LYS A 97 -15.98 1.49 16.54
C LYS A 97 -15.28 0.72 17.66
N GLY A 98 -14.09 1.18 18.04
CA GLY A 98 -13.34 0.68 19.19
C GLY A 98 -12.59 -0.64 18.95
N ALA A 99 -12.79 -1.30 17.82
CA ALA A 99 -11.95 -2.42 17.40
C ALA A 99 -10.83 -1.91 16.50
N THR A 100 -9.58 -2.02 16.97
CA THR A 100 -8.39 -1.84 16.11
C THR A 100 -7.86 -3.21 15.68
N LEU A 101 -7.43 -3.32 14.42
CA LEU A 101 -6.98 -4.56 13.79
C LEU A 101 -5.46 -4.66 13.72
N LEU A 102 -4.78 -3.57 13.35
CA LEU A 102 -3.34 -3.52 13.18
C LEU A 102 -2.68 -2.92 14.42
N GLY A 103 -3.16 -1.74 14.78
CA GLY A 103 -2.72 -0.96 15.90
C GLY A 103 -1.86 0.24 15.61
N VAL A 104 -1.98 1.28 16.44
CA VAL A 104 -1.22 2.53 16.29
C VAL A 104 0.29 2.29 16.28
N ASP A 105 0.82 1.48 17.21
CA ASP A 105 2.26 1.21 17.28
C ASP A 105 2.78 0.48 16.02
N LYS A 106 2.07 -0.57 15.59
CA LYS A 106 2.41 -1.31 14.36
C LYS A 106 2.23 -0.43 13.12
N ALA A 107 1.20 0.39 13.09
CA ALA A 107 0.93 1.34 12.02
C ALA A 107 2.10 2.31 11.85
N ILE A 108 2.57 2.91 12.95
CA ILE A 108 3.72 3.81 12.94
C ILE A 108 4.98 3.08 12.46
N ASN A 109 5.21 1.84 12.91
CA ASN A 109 6.35 1.05 12.45
C ASN A 109 6.28 0.78 10.94
N TYR A 110 5.10 0.45 10.38
CA TYR A 110 4.94 0.26 8.95
C TYR A 110 5.13 1.56 8.16
N VAL A 111 4.56 2.66 8.62
CA VAL A 111 4.75 3.98 8.00
C VAL A 111 6.23 4.37 8.05
N THR A 112 6.91 4.15 9.17
CA THR A 112 8.34 4.43 9.33
C THR A 112 9.17 3.58 8.39
N ALA A 113 8.89 2.27 8.31
CA ALA A 113 9.54 1.38 7.38
C ALA A 113 9.32 1.85 5.93
N LEU A 114 8.10 2.23 5.56
CA LEU A 114 7.79 2.76 4.22
C LEU A 114 8.55 4.05 3.92
N VAL A 115 8.67 4.96 4.88
CA VAL A 115 9.46 6.20 4.73
C VAL A 115 10.94 5.88 4.52
N ILE A 116 11.50 4.95 5.29
CA ILE A 116 12.89 4.49 5.13
C ILE A 116 13.08 3.86 3.75
N PHE A 117 12.19 2.94 3.34
CA PHE A 117 12.26 2.32 2.01
C PHE A 117 12.13 3.35 0.89
N TYR A 118 11.27 4.36 1.04
CA TYR A 118 11.16 5.46 0.09
C TYR A 118 12.44 6.29 0.02
N ALA A 119 13.04 6.63 1.16
CA ALA A 119 14.30 7.38 1.21
C ALA A 119 15.45 6.60 0.57
N ILE A 120 15.56 5.30 0.84
CA ILE A 120 16.52 4.40 0.20
C ILE A 120 16.25 4.35 -1.30
N ALA A 121 15.00 4.11 -1.71
CA ALA A 121 14.63 4.02 -3.12
C ALA A 121 14.98 5.30 -3.89
N LYS A 122 14.70 6.47 -3.32
CA LYS A 122 15.03 7.76 -3.94
C LYS A 122 16.54 8.00 -3.99
N SER A 123 17.26 7.66 -2.94
CA SER A 123 18.72 7.75 -2.91
C SER A 123 19.38 6.84 -3.95
N THR A 124 18.87 5.61 -4.10
CA THR A 124 19.30 4.68 -5.14
C THR A 124 18.99 5.20 -6.53
N GLU A 125 17.83 5.82 -6.76
CA GLU A 125 17.45 6.39 -8.05
C GLU A 125 18.44 7.48 -8.48
N VAL A 126 18.72 8.43 -7.57
CA VAL A 126 19.72 9.49 -7.79
C VAL A 126 21.10 8.88 -8.08
N GLY A 127 21.51 7.87 -7.31
CA GLY A 127 22.77 7.15 -7.54
C GLY A 127 22.84 6.47 -8.90
N LEU A 128 21.76 5.79 -9.32
CA LEU A 128 21.68 5.12 -10.62
C LEU A 128 21.73 6.12 -11.78
N HIS A 129 21.07 7.28 -11.64
CA HIS A 129 21.16 8.34 -12.65
C HIS A 129 22.57 8.93 -12.75
N ALA A 130 23.24 9.16 -11.61
CA ALA A 130 24.63 9.62 -11.60
C ALA A 130 25.57 8.60 -12.26
N LEU A 131 25.37 7.31 -11.99
CA LEU A 131 26.12 6.21 -12.58
C LEU A 131 25.88 6.07 -14.09
N GLN A 132 24.65 6.28 -14.55
CA GLN A 132 24.37 6.31 -16.00
C GLN A 132 25.01 7.50 -16.71
N ALA A 133 25.04 8.68 -16.07
CA ALA A 133 25.76 9.82 -16.59
C ALA A 133 27.27 9.55 -16.75
N SER A 134 27.83 8.62 -15.97
CA SER A 134 29.23 8.17 -16.08
C SER A 134 29.48 7.08 -17.13
N GLY A 135 28.50 6.75 -17.99
CA GLY A 135 28.72 5.89 -19.16
C GLY A 135 28.45 4.38 -18.95
N LEU A 136 27.75 4.01 -17.88
CA LEU A 136 27.30 2.62 -17.69
C LEU A 136 26.29 2.21 -18.79
N PRO A 137 26.40 0.98 -19.34
CA PRO A 137 25.50 0.52 -20.39
C PRO A 137 24.03 0.53 -19.96
N GLN A 138 23.16 1.05 -20.83
CA GLN A 138 21.71 0.90 -20.71
C GLN A 138 21.32 -0.52 -21.14
N GLY A 139 20.41 -1.19 -20.41
CA GLY A 139 19.81 -2.46 -20.88
C GLY A 139 20.05 -3.72 -20.03
N GLY A 140 19.96 -3.65 -18.70
CA GLY A 140 20.02 -4.82 -17.80
C GLY A 140 18.66 -5.44 -17.45
N ILE A 141 18.61 -6.28 -16.41
CA ILE A 141 17.37 -6.88 -15.87
C ILE A 141 16.32 -5.80 -15.51
N SER A 142 16.76 -4.61 -15.09
CA SER A 142 15.90 -3.45 -14.83
C SER A 142 15.21 -2.89 -16.09
N ALA A 143 15.72 -3.22 -17.28
CA ALA A 143 15.17 -2.84 -18.57
C ALA A 143 14.08 -3.83 -19.08
N MET A 144 13.85 -4.94 -18.37
CA MET A 144 12.87 -5.97 -18.76
C MET A 144 11.48 -5.65 -18.18
N PRO A 145 10.44 -5.44 -19.01
CA PRO A 145 9.09 -5.14 -18.54
C PRO A 145 8.51 -6.19 -17.57
N GLY A 146 8.84 -7.47 -17.74
CA GLY A 146 8.40 -8.56 -16.88
C GLY A 146 8.81 -8.40 -15.42
N MET A 147 10.03 -7.91 -15.18
CA MET A 147 10.52 -7.63 -13.82
C MET A 147 9.72 -6.52 -13.13
N TRP A 148 9.18 -5.59 -13.91
CA TRP A 148 8.33 -4.53 -13.40
C TRP A 148 6.97 -5.05 -12.97
N PHE A 149 6.33 -5.89 -13.79
CA PHE A 149 5.08 -6.53 -13.38
C PHE A 149 5.29 -7.43 -12.16
N ALA A 150 6.39 -8.18 -12.12
CA ALA A 150 6.74 -9.07 -11.01
C ALA A 150 6.99 -8.34 -9.68
N THR A 151 7.37 -7.05 -9.72
CA THR A 151 7.56 -6.24 -8.51
C THR A 151 6.31 -5.41 -8.20
N LEU A 152 5.66 -4.84 -9.22
CA LEU A 152 4.48 -3.98 -9.09
C LEU A 152 3.28 -4.74 -8.53
N ILE A 153 2.93 -5.91 -9.08
CA ILE A 153 1.71 -6.64 -8.68
C ILE A 153 1.79 -7.06 -7.20
N PRO A 154 2.86 -7.73 -6.72
CA PRO A 154 2.92 -8.13 -5.31
C PRO A 154 3.04 -6.94 -4.35
N SER A 155 3.78 -5.90 -4.73
CA SER A 155 3.91 -4.71 -3.86
C SER A 155 2.59 -3.93 -3.77
N ALA A 156 1.85 -3.78 -4.86
CA ALA A 156 0.50 -3.18 -4.85
C ALA A 156 -0.45 -3.96 -3.93
N ALA A 157 -0.41 -5.30 -4.01
CA ALA A 157 -1.18 -6.20 -3.16
C ALA A 157 -0.87 -5.99 -1.67
N ILE A 158 0.41 -5.99 -1.30
CA ILE A 158 0.85 -5.77 0.08
C ILE A 158 0.44 -4.38 0.57
N LEU A 159 0.70 -3.33 -0.24
CA LEU A 159 0.37 -1.95 0.09
C LEU A 159 -1.13 -1.74 0.25
N ALA A 160 -1.95 -2.31 -0.62
CA ALA A 160 -3.39 -2.18 -0.54
C ALA A 160 -3.94 -2.82 0.75
N ARG A 161 -3.40 -3.98 1.13
CA ARG A 161 -3.77 -4.63 2.40
C ARG A 161 -3.35 -3.78 3.61
N LEU A 162 -2.12 -3.25 3.61
CA LEU A 162 -1.65 -2.38 4.69
C LEU A 162 -2.48 -1.11 4.78
N ALA A 163 -2.75 -0.46 3.65
CA ALA A 163 -3.59 0.72 3.57
C ALA A 163 -5.00 0.46 4.11
N ALA A 164 -5.60 -0.69 3.79
CA ALA A 164 -6.90 -1.09 4.33
C ALA A 164 -6.92 -1.16 5.86
N LEU A 165 -5.89 -1.78 6.45
CA LEU A 165 -5.80 -1.98 7.90
C LEU A 165 -5.48 -0.68 8.63
N LEU A 166 -4.58 0.15 8.07
CA LEU A 166 -4.27 1.48 8.59
C LEU A 166 -5.51 2.39 8.57
N ALA A 167 -6.21 2.42 7.43
CA ALA A 167 -7.40 3.22 7.26
C ALA A 167 -8.55 2.77 8.16
N HIS A 168 -8.70 1.45 8.36
CA HIS A 168 -9.63 0.89 9.32
C HIS A 168 -9.39 1.40 10.74
N ASP A 169 -8.16 1.33 11.22
CA ASP A 169 -7.84 1.74 12.58
C ASP A 169 -8.00 3.26 12.76
N ALA A 170 -7.63 4.04 11.74
CA ALA A 170 -7.89 5.48 11.71
C ALA A 170 -9.40 5.79 11.78
N GLY A 171 -10.21 5.12 10.97
CA GLY A 171 -11.67 5.30 10.97
C GLY A 171 -12.31 4.93 12.32
N SER A 172 -11.88 3.82 12.92
CA SER A 172 -12.35 3.37 14.24
C SER A 172 -12.01 4.37 15.35
N LEU A 173 -10.78 4.89 15.37
CA LEU A 173 -10.35 5.89 16.35
C LEU A 173 -11.07 7.24 16.17
N ILE A 174 -11.24 7.70 14.93
CA ILE A 174 -11.96 8.94 14.62
C ILE A 174 -13.43 8.83 15.04
N ALA A 175 -14.08 7.71 14.74
CA ALA A 175 -15.48 7.51 15.11
C ALA A 175 -15.68 7.52 16.63
N VAL A 176 -14.78 6.88 17.39
CA VAL A 176 -14.79 6.93 18.86
C VAL A 176 -14.51 8.35 19.38
N ALA A 177 -13.59 9.09 18.76
CA ALA A 177 -13.27 10.46 19.14
C ALA A 177 -14.45 11.42 18.95
N ILE A 178 -15.20 11.27 17.86
CA ILE A 178 -16.35 12.12 17.52
C ILE A 178 -17.53 11.84 18.44
N GLU A 179 -17.82 10.57 18.75
CA GLU A 179 -18.96 10.24 19.60
C GLU A 179 -18.76 10.60 21.07
N ALA A 180 -17.52 10.71 21.52
CA ALA A 180 -17.14 11.02 22.90
C ALA A 180 -17.79 10.12 23.99
N ASP A 181 -18.32 8.96 23.61
CA ASP A 181 -19.02 8.01 24.48
C ASP A 181 -18.06 7.46 25.56
N PRO A 182 -18.30 7.74 26.85
CA PRO A 182 -17.42 7.34 27.95
C PRO A 182 -17.24 5.82 28.07
N ASP A 183 -18.29 5.05 27.83
CA ASP A 183 -18.27 3.59 27.99
C ASP A 183 -17.45 2.94 26.87
N ARG A 184 -17.56 3.48 25.65
CA ARG A 184 -16.74 3.05 24.51
C ARG A 184 -15.28 3.44 24.66
N LEU A 185 -15.01 4.62 25.21
CA LEU A 185 -13.66 5.05 25.53
C LEU A 185 -13.03 4.16 26.62
N ALA A 186 -13.80 3.79 27.65
CA ALA A 186 -13.34 2.86 28.68
C ALA A 186 -13.09 1.46 28.11
N ALA A 187 -13.98 0.95 27.26
CA ALA A 187 -13.81 -0.32 26.58
C ALA A 187 -12.59 -0.33 25.66
N LEU A 188 -12.35 0.77 24.91
CA LEU A 188 -11.17 0.93 24.06
C LEU A 188 -9.88 0.95 24.89
N VAL A 189 -9.85 1.66 26.02
CA VAL A 189 -8.70 1.65 26.95
C VAL A 189 -8.43 0.23 27.44
N SER A 190 -9.44 -0.44 28.01
CA SER A 190 -9.31 -1.80 28.54
C SER A 190 -8.82 -2.78 27.47
N ALA A 191 -9.45 -2.76 26.29
CA ALA A 191 -9.08 -3.66 25.19
C ALA A 191 -7.67 -3.38 24.64
N SER A 192 -7.24 -2.11 24.62
CA SER A 192 -5.90 -1.72 24.19
C SER A 192 -4.83 -2.17 25.19
N GLU A 193 -5.08 -1.96 26.49
CA GLU A 193 -4.18 -2.37 27.56
C GLU A 193 -4.06 -3.89 27.64
N GLU A 194 -5.17 -4.62 27.51
CA GLU A 194 -5.18 -6.08 27.50
C GLU A 194 -4.45 -6.67 26.28
N ARG A 195 -4.73 -6.17 25.07
CA ARG A 195 -4.18 -6.74 23.84
C ARG A 195 -2.73 -6.34 23.58
N ARG A 196 -2.30 -5.17 24.04
CA ARG A 196 -1.02 -4.56 23.62
C ARG A 196 -0.19 -3.98 24.74
N GLY A 197 -0.67 -4.08 25.97
CA GLY A 197 0.02 -3.59 27.15
C GLY A 197 -0.29 -2.12 27.45
N PRO A 198 -0.13 -1.75 28.73
CA PRO A 198 -0.45 -0.41 29.23
C PRO A 198 0.45 0.69 28.66
N ASP A 199 1.63 0.35 28.16
CA ASP A 199 2.58 1.33 27.61
C ASP A 199 2.44 1.58 26.10
N SER A 200 1.54 0.87 25.44
CA SER A 200 1.28 1.05 24.00
C SER A 200 0.81 2.48 23.69
N LEU A 201 1.16 3.00 22.51
CA LEU A 201 0.69 4.31 22.06
C LEU A 201 -0.82 4.35 21.96
N GLU A 202 -1.45 3.22 21.63
CA GLU A 202 -2.91 3.11 21.58
C GLU A 202 -3.56 3.23 22.97
N ALA A 203 -3.04 2.54 23.99
CA ALA A 203 -3.52 2.71 25.36
C ALA A 203 -3.30 4.13 25.88
N LYS A 204 -2.16 4.76 25.55
CA LYS A 204 -1.88 6.17 25.87
C LYS A 204 -2.84 7.13 25.17
N LEU A 205 -3.15 6.90 23.89
CA LEU A 205 -4.08 7.70 23.11
C LEU A 205 -5.51 7.56 23.64
N ALA A 206 -5.97 6.33 23.87
CA ALA A 206 -7.30 6.04 24.42
C ALA A 206 -7.50 6.71 25.79
N ARG A 207 -6.49 6.64 26.68
CA ARG A 207 -6.53 7.34 27.99
C ARG A 207 -6.59 8.85 27.84
N ARG A 208 -5.85 9.44 26.88
CA ARG A 208 -5.92 10.88 26.60
C ARG A 208 -7.30 11.29 26.07
N MET A 209 -7.91 10.49 25.19
CA MET A 209 -9.25 10.73 24.68
C MET A 209 -10.30 10.67 25.80
N ALA A 210 -10.24 9.64 26.66
CA ALA A 210 -11.10 9.51 27.84
C ALA A 210 -10.95 10.70 28.81
N ARG A 211 -9.73 11.19 29.04
CA ARG A 211 -9.50 12.37 29.89
C ARG A 211 -10.09 13.65 29.30
N ARG A 212 -9.96 13.86 27.99
CA ARG A 212 -10.51 15.06 27.32
C ARG A 212 -12.04 15.08 27.29
N SER A 213 -12.68 13.93 27.12
CA SER A 213 -14.15 13.81 27.19
C SER A 213 -14.70 14.21 28.58
N LYS A 214 -13.99 13.88 29.66
CA LYS A 214 -14.39 14.28 31.04
C LYS A 214 -14.28 15.78 31.34
N THR A 215 -13.54 16.54 30.52
CA THR A 215 -13.30 17.98 30.71
C THR A 215 -14.14 18.88 29.81
N ALA A 216 -14.87 18.29 28.86
CA ALA A 216 -15.79 18.97 27.95
C ALA A 216 -17.22 18.88 28.50
#